data_AF-A0A0F6W4J6-F1
#
_entry.id   AF-A0A0F6W4J6-F1
#
_cell.length_a   1.000
_cell.length_b   1.000
_cell.length_c   1.000
_cell.angle_alpha   90.00
_cell.angle_beta   90.00
_cell.angle_gamma   90.00
#
_symmetry.space_group_name_H-M   'P 1'
#
loop_
_entity.id
_entity.type
_entity.pdbx_description
1 polymer ?
#
loop_
_entity_poly.entity_id
_entity_poly.type
_entity_poly.pdbx_seq_one_letter_code
_entity_poly.pdbx_strand_id
1 'polypeptide(L)' 'MAVCKTCGEEVEELVAVKVGGKTKKMCEDCADRAREEGEVAEASERAVQGMMEYKGRR' A
#
# COMPACT_ATOMS: atom_id res chain seq x y z
N MET A 1 11.48 -16.37 15.42
CA MET A 1 11.09 -16.28 14.00
C MET A 1 9.75 -15.59 13.92
N ALA A 2 9.57 -14.71 12.95
CA ALA A 2 8.35 -13.98 12.73
C ALA A 2 7.65 -14.56 11.51
N VAL A 3 6.35 -14.85 11.63
CA VAL A 3 5.57 -15.38 10.50
C VAL A 3 5.04 -14.22 9.68
N CYS A 4 5.35 -14.22 8.38
CA CYS A 4 4.75 -13.28 7.46
C CYS A 4 3.25 -13.56 7.36
N LYS A 5 2.40 -12.58 7.68
CA LYS A 5 0.94 -12.72 7.58
C LYS A 5 0.41 -12.70 6.15
N THR A 6 1.27 -12.45 5.16
CA THR A 6 0.90 -12.38 3.74
C THR A 6 1.11 -13.73 3.05
N CYS A 7 2.29 -14.32 3.16
CA CYS A 7 2.61 -15.62 2.54
C CYS A 7 2.64 -16.80 3.53
N GLY A 8 2.71 -16.54 4.84
CA GLY A 8 2.78 -17.58 5.87
C GLY A 8 4.18 -18.12 6.16
N GLU A 9 5.24 -17.57 5.55
CA GLU A 9 6.61 -18.02 5.78
C GLU A 9 7.20 -17.50 7.09
N GLU A 10 8.01 -18.33 7.74
CA GLU A 10 8.83 -17.94 8.88
C GLU A 10 10.09 -17.24 8.41
N VAL A 11 10.23 -15.99 8.81
CA VAL A 11 11.38 -15.14 8.49
C VAL A 11 12.02 -14.62 9.77
N GLU A 12 13.27 -14.17 9.67
CA GLU A 12 13.99 -13.61 10.80
C GLU A 12 13.51 -12.19 11.13
N GLU A 13 13.16 -11.41 10.10
CA GLU A 13 12.73 -10.03 10.23
C GLU A 13 11.50 -9.72 9.35
N LEU A 14 10.61 -8.86 9.87
CA LEU A 14 9.48 -8.30 9.12
C LEU A 14 9.70 -6.81 8.90
N VAL A 15 9.62 -6.37 7.64
CA VAL A 15 9.71 -4.96 7.27
C VAL A 15 8.33 -4.30 7.29
N ALA A 16 8.30 -3.02 7.62
CA ALA A 16 7.07 -2.23 7.67
C ALA A 16 6.96 -1.36 6.42
N VAL A 17 5.94 -1.59 5.60
CA VAL A 17 5.64 -0.79 4.40
C VAL A 17 4.28 -0.10 4.51
N LYS A 18 4.15 1.07 3.92
CA LYS A 18 2.86 1.78 3.83
C LYS A 18 2.11 1.33 2.58
N VAL A 19 0.88 0.87 2.76
CA VAL A 19 -0.05 0.45 1.70
C VAL A 19 -1.39 1.12 1.96
N GLY A 20 -1.88 1.96 1.04
CA GLY A 20 -3.15 2.68 1.19
C GLY A 20 -3.22 3.54 2.46
N GLY A 21 -2.15 4.29 2.75
CA GLY A 21 -2.05 5.14 3.95
C GLY A 21 -1.86 4.40 5.28
N LYS A 22 -1.84 3.06 5.29
CA LYS A 22 -1.68 2.25 6.50
C LYS A 22 -0.37 1.47 6.48
N THR A 23 0.32 1.44 7.61
CA THR A 23 1.54 0.64 7.76
C THR A 23 1.19 -0.83 7.97
N LYS A 24 1.70 -1.72 7.11
CA LYS A 24 1.60 -3.18 7.22
C LYS A 24 3.01 -3.77 7.39
N LYS A 25 3.13 -4.81 8.22
CA LYS A 25 4.37 -5.58 8.39
C LYS A 25 4.30 -6.89 7.63
N MET A 26 5.31 -7.17 6.81
CA MET A 26 5.43 -8.39 6.00
C MET A 26 6.90 -8.70 5.70
N CYS A 27 7.19 -9.85 5.08
CA CYS A 27 8.56 -10.16 4.66
C CYS A 27 9.00 -9.25 3.52
N GLU A 28 10.30 -9.19 3.26
CA GLU A 28 10.91 -8.31 2.25
C GLU A 28 10.30 -8.53 0.85
N ASP A 29 10.08 -9.79 0.46
CA ASP A 29 9.48 -10.15 -0.82
C ASP A 29 8.00 -9.71 -0.96
N CYS A 30 7.20 -9.87 0.09
CA CYS A 30 5.81 -9.37 0.09
C CYS A 30 5.76 -7.84 0.14
N ALA A 31 6.72 -7.22 0.81
CA ALA A 31 6.81 -5.78 0.98
C ALA A 31 7.10 -5.07 -0.35
N ASP A 32 7.94 -5.67 -1.20
CA ASP A 32 8.27 -5.11 -2.51
C ASP A 32 7.04 -5.08 -3.44
N ARG A 33 6.28 -6.19 -3.49
CA ARG A 33 5.00 -6.25 -4.22
C ARG A 33 3.97 -5.24 -3.69
N ALA A 34 3.84 -5.16 -2.37
CA ALA A 34 2.86 -4.29 -1.73
C ALA A 34 3.18 -2.79 -1.92
N ARG A 35 4.46 -2.44 -2.07
CA ARG A 35 4.91 -1.08 -2.38
C ARG A 35 4.49 -0.68 -3.79
N GLU A 36 4.63 -1.59 -4.75
CA GLU A 36 4.22 -1.38 -6.15
C GLU A 36 2.70 -1.14 -6.27
N GLU A 37 1.88 -1.88 -5.51
CA GLU A 37 0.43 -1.66 -5.45
C GLU A 37 0.02 -0.36 -4.73
N GLY A 38 0.83 0.09 -3.77
CA GLY A 38 0.56 1.28 -2.95
C GLY A 38 0.61 2.60 -3.73
N GLU A 39 1.46 2.70 -4.76
CA GLU A 39 1.59 3.90 -5.60
C GLU A 39 0.35 4.15 -6.48
N VAL A 40 -0.41 3.09 -6.79
CA VAL A 40 -1.61 3.16 -7.65
C VAL A 40 -2.82 3.75 -6.90
N ALA A 41 -2.93 3.50 -5.59
CA ALA A 41 -4.04 3.99 -4.78
C ALA A 41 -4.00 5.51 -4.59
N GLU A 42 -2.82 6.08 -4.31
CA GLU A 42 -2.66 7.53 -4.12
C GLU A 42 -2.92 8.31 -5.42
N ALA A 43 -2.50 7.77 -6.56
CA ALA A 43 -2.80 8.33 -7.88
C ALA A 43 -4.31 8.31 -8.21
N SER A 44 -5.02 7.27 -7.76
CA SER A 44 -6.46 7.10 -8.02
C SER A 44 -7.33 8.05 -7.18
N GLU A 45 -6.98 8.26 -5.91
CA GLU A 45 -7.70 9.19 -5.03
C GLU A 45 -7.53 10.65 -5.47
N ARG A 46 -6.36 11.00 -6.01
CA ARG A 46 -6.09 12.34 -6.56
C ARG A 46 -6.84 12.58 -7.88
N ALA A 47 -6.99 11.56 -8.73
CA ALA A 47 -7.77 11.65 -9.95
C ALA A 47 -9.28 11.88 -9.69
N VAL A 48 -9.84 11.23 -8.67
CA VAL A 48 -11.26 11.41 -8.29
C VAL A 48 -11.50 12.79 -7.66
N GLN A 49 -10.59 13.28 -6.81
CA GLN A 49 -10.70 14.64 -6.26
C GLN A 49 -10.63 15.72 -7.35
N GLY A 50 -9.75 15.57 -8.34
CA GLY A 50 -9.69 16.48 -9.49
C GLY A 50 -10.99 16.55 -10.32
N MET A 51 -11.74 15.45 -10.41
CA MET A 51 -13.06 15.45 -11.06
C MET A 51 -14.15 16.16 -10.23
N MET A 52 -14.10 16.09 -8.91
CA MET A 52 -15.05 16.80 -8.03
C MET A 52 -14.80 18.32 -8.04
N GLU A 53 -13.54 18.75 -8.08
CA GLU A 53 -13.18 20.18 -8.18
C GLU A 53 -13.61 20.82 -9.51
N TYR A 54 -13.57 20.07 -10.61
CA TYR A 54 -14.08 20.51 -11.91
C TYR A 54 -15.62 20.59 -11.94
N LYS A 55 -16.30 19.62 -11.31
CA LYS A 55 -17.77 19.51 -11.35
C LYS A 55 -18.49 20.48 -10.39
N GLY A 56 -17.82 20.99 -9.36
CA GLY A 56 -18.38 21.98 -8.42
C GLY A 56 -18.27 23.44 -8.83
N ARG A 57 -17.69 23.75 -10.01
CA ARG A 57 -17.48 25.10 -10.52
C ARG A 57 -18.56 25.55 -11.52
N ARG A 58 -19.78 25.01 -11.43
CA ARG A 58 -20.92 25.46 -12.24
C ARG A 58 -22.17 25.61 -11.39
#